data_AF-A0A8S9FXJ8-F1
#
_entry.id   AF-A0A8S9FXJ8-F1
#
_cell.length_a   1.000
_cell.length_b   1.000
_cell.length_c   1.000
_cell.angle_alpha   90.00
_cell.angle_beta   90.00
_cell.angle_gamma   90.00
#
_symmetry.space_group_name_H-M   'P 1'
#
loop_
_entity.id
_entity.type
_entity.pdbx_description
1 polymer ?
#
loop_
_entity_poly.entity_id
_entity_poly.type
_entity_poly.pdbx_seq_one_letter_code
_entity_poly.pdbx_strand_id
1 'polypeptide(L)'
;MKDESQKCVFSKSEVELEEECGICMEMNNMVVLPNCTHFLCIKCYRDWRGRSQSCPSCRDSLTRMDSGDLWMFLDNNDTVNPCAIVRENQRRLFVYIEKLPLVVPDQALVSSPYYYHVR
;
A
#
# COMPACT_ATOMS: atom_id res chain seq x y z
N MET A 1 -26.70 -16.95 -13.82
CA MET A 1 -26.44 -15.56 -13.40
C MET A 1 -25.20 -15.10 -14.13
N LYS A 2 -25.32 -14.02 -14.92
CA LYS A 2 -24.23 -13.44 -15.72
C LYS A 2 -23.14 -12.94 -14.75
N ASP A 3 -21.94 -13.46 -14.90
CA ASP A 3 -20.73 -12.99 -14.21
C ASP A 3 -20.35 -11.64 -14.83
N GLU A 4 -20.91 -10.56 -14.31
CA GLU A 4 -20.43 -9.22 -14.60
C GLU A 4 -19.07 -9.06 -13.92
N SER A 5 -18.03 -9.45 -14.65
CA SER A 5 -16.65 -9.05 -14.41
C SER A 5 -16.60 -7.52 -14.29
N GLN A 6 -16.73 -7.04 -13.05
CA GLN A 6 -16.43 -5.66 -12.70
C GLN A 6 -14.99 -5.40 -13.13
N LYS A 7 -14.85 -4.69 -14.25
CA LYS A 7 -13.59 -4.16 -14.73
C LYS A 7 -13.14 -3.13 -13.69
N CYS A 8 -12.30 -3.56 -12.76
CA CYS A 8 -11.62 -2.69 -11.81
C CYS A 8 -10.70 -1.77 -12.63
N VAL A 9 -11.20 -0.58 -12.97
CA VAL A 9 -10.45 0.45 -13.67
C VAL A 9 -9.98 1.44 -12.63
N PHE A 10 -8.75 1.30 -12.19
CA PHE A 10 -8.05 2.37 -11.48
C PHE A 10 -7.39 3.25 -12.54
N SER A 11 -7.92 4.44 -12.76
CA SER A 11 -7.29 5.45 -13.61
C SER A 11 -6.05 5.98 -12.91
N LYS A 12 -4.88 5.76 -13.53
CA LYS A 12 -3.59 6.32 -13.13
C LYS A 12 -3.68 7.84 -13.28
N SER A 13 -3.46 8.61 -12.21
CA SER A 13 -3.10 10.01 -12.35
C SER A 13 -1.64 10.03 -12.82
N GLU A 14 -1.42 10.14 -14.12
CA GLU A 14 -0.10 10.38 -14.71
C GLU A 14 0.33 11.80 -14.34
N VAL A 15 0.95 11.94 -13.16
CA VAL A 15 1.83 13.06 -12.92
C VAL A 15 3.13 12.69 -13.62
N GLU A 16 3.58 13.51 -14.57
CA GLU A 16 4.88 13.41 -15.24
C GLU A 16 6.01 13.61 -14.20
N LEU A 17 6.22 12.61 -13.35
CA LEU A 17 7.34 12.59 -12.43
C LEU A 17 8.60 12.28 -13.26
N GLU A 18 9.69 12.99 -13.01
CA GLU A 18 10.99 12.58 -13.55
C GLU A 18 11.33 11.20 -12.96
N GLU A 19 11.10 10.14 -13.74
CA GLU A 19 11.30 8.75 -13.32
C GLU A 19 12.80 8.36 -13.25
N GLU A 20 13.70 9.30 -13.60
CA GLU A 20 15.14 9.08 -13.69
C GLU A 20 15.90 9.61 -12.48
N CYS A 21 16.96 8.90 -12.09
CA CYS A 21 17.91 9.38 -11.12
C CYS A 21 18.68 10.59 -11.64
N GLY A 22 18.56 11.76 -11.00
CA GLY A 22 19.29 12.99 -11.36
C GLY A 22 20.82 12.93 -11.24
N ILE A 23 21.40 11.78 -10.86
CA ILE A 23 22.85 11.54 -10.80
C ILE A 23 23.31 10.62 -11.95
N CYS A 24 22.64 9.47 -12.14
CA CYS A 24 23.07 8.45 -13.11
C CYS A 24 22.12 8.25 -14.29
N MET A 25 20.99 8.97 -14.32
CA MET A 25 19.95 8.90 -15.36
C MET A 25 19.32 7.50 -15.54
N GLU A 26 19.39 6.63 -14.53
CA GLU A 26 18.70 5.32 -14.52
C GLU A 26 17.34 5.41 -13.80
N MET A 27 16.35 4.62 -14.24
CA MET A 27 14.98 4.64 -13.70
C MET A 27 14.71 3.59 -12.59
N ASN A 28 15.71 2.76 -12.25
CA ASN A 28 15.47 1.57 -11.42
C ASN A 28 15.84 1.77 -9.95
N ASN A 29 15.05 1.15 -9.06
CA ASN A 29 15.29 1.09 -7.61
C ASN A 29 15.44 2.49 -6.96
N MET A 30 14.51 3.37 -7.29
CA MET A 30 14.47 4.75 -6.81
C MET A 30 14.08 4.81 -5.33
N VAL A 31 14.72 5.71 -4.58
CA VAL A 31 14.38 6.02 -3.18
C VAL A 31 14.01 7.49 -3.05
N VAL A 32 13.04 7.77 -2.18
CA VAL A 32 12.60 9.12 -1.84
C VAL A 32 13.19 9.53 -0.50
N LEU A 33 13.79 10.72 -0.46
CA LEU A 33 14.33 11.29 0.76
C LEU A 33 13.20 11.94 1.58
N PRO A 34 12.96 11.54 2.85
CA PRO A 34 11.81 11.96 3.65
C PRO A 34 11.86 13.46 4.03
N ASN A 35 13.04 14.07 4.09
CA ASN A 35 13.18 15.47 4.49
C ASN A 35 12.87 16.46 3.36
N CYS A 36 13.06 16.06 2.10
CA CYS A 36 13.02 16.98 0.95
C CYS A 36 12.30 16.41 -0.28
N THR A 37 11.72 15.21 -0.18
CA THR A 37 10.98 14.47 -1.22
C THR A 37 11.71 14.23 -2.55
N HIS A 38 12.97 14.63 -2.68
CA HIS A 38 13.80 14.34 -3.85
C HIS A 38 14.10 12.84 -3.97
N PHE A 39 14.26 12.39 -5.20
CA PHE A 39 14.45 10.98 -5.55
C PHE A 39 15.80 10.74 -6.23
N LEU A 40 16.39 9.57 -5.97
CA LEU A 40 17.60 9.07 -6.59
C LEU A 40 17.65 7.54 -6.46
N CYS A 41 18.40 6.85 -7.32
CA CYS A 41 18.51 5.40 -7.20
C CYS A 41 19.28 5.00 -5.92
N ILE A 42 18.95 3.83 -5.36
CA ILE A 42 19.56 3.35 -4.10
C ILE A 42 21.09 3.28 -4.17
N LYS A 43 21.67 3.02 -5.35
CA LYS A 43 23.12 2.99 -5.56
C LYS A 43 23.71 4.38 -5.36
N CYS A 44 23.18 5.38 -6.09
CA CYS A 44 23.61 6.77 -5.95
C CYS A 44 23.38 7.32 -4.54
N TYR A 45 22.31 6.93 -3.86
CA TYR A 45 22.09 7.31 -2.47
C TYR A 45 23.20 6.78 -1.55
N ARG A 46 23.54 5.49 -1.64
CA ARG A 46 24.57 4.87 -0.80
C ARG A 46 25.95 5.49 -1.05
N ASP A 47 26.30 5.66 -2.32
CA ASP A 47 27.58 6.26 -2.72
C ASP A 47 27.68 7.71 -2.26
N TRP A 48 26.61 8.48 -2.42
CA TRP A 48 26.56 9.87 -2.00
C TRP A 48 26.60 10.03 -0.48
N ARG A 49 25.85 9.21 0.28
CA ARG A 49 25.84 9.24 1.75
C ARG A 49 27.23 8.98 2.35
N GLY A 50 28.06 8.19 1.68
CA GLY A 50 29.47 8.00 2.06
C GLY A 50 30.34 9.26 1.89
N ARG A 51 29.93 10.20 1.05
CA ARG A 51 30.65 11.45 0.75
C ARG A 51 30.07 12.68 1.45
N SER A 52 28.75 12.72 1.60
CA SER A 52 28.02 13.87 2.13
C SER A 52 26.71 13.43 2.79
N GLN A 53 26.39 14.03 3.94
CA GLN A 53 25.16 13.79 4.68
C GLN A 53 24.09 14.85 4.33
N SER A 54 23.94 15.16 3.04
CA SER A 54 22.98 16.14 2.53
C SER A 54 22.35 15.66 1.22
N CYS A 55 21.15 16.14 0.89
CA CYS A 55 20.52 15.87 -0.40
C CYS A 55 21.38 16.45 -1.55
N PRO A 56 21.71 15.67 -2.60
CA PRO A 56 22.43 16.18 -3.76
C PRO A 56 21.74 17.38 -4.45
N SER A 57 20.40 17.38 -4.46
CA SER A 57 19.59 18.35 -5.20
C SER A 57 19.37 19.66 -4.43
N CYS A 58 19.06 19.58 -3.14
CA CYS A 58 18.67 20.76 -2.34
C CYS A 58 19.53 21.02 -1.09
N ARG A 59 20.48 20.13 -0.78
CA ARG A 59 21.39 20.21 0.37
C ARG A 59 20.73 20.08 1.75
N ASP A 60 19.45 19.71 1.83
CA ASP A 60 18.81 19.36 3.10
C ASP A 60 19.54 18.20 3.80
N SER A 61 19.60 18.26 5.12
CA SER A 61 20.39 17.30 5.91
C SER A 61 19.82 15.88 5.85
N LEU A 62 20.71 14.89 5.78
CA LEU A 62 20.40 13.44 5.85
C LEU A 62 20.92 12.78 7.14
N THR A 63 21.44 13.57 8.08
CA THR A 63 22.19 13.09 9.26
C THR A 63 21.38 12.24 10.24
N ARG A 64 20.05 12.29 10.19
CA ARG A 64 19.15 11.58 11.12
C ARG A 64 18.44 10.37 10.49
N MET A 65 18.86 9.92 9.31
CA MET A 65 18.14 8.89 8.57
C MET A 65 18.90 7.56 8.55
N ASP A 66 18.23 6.50 8.96
CA ASP A 66 18.65 5.10 8.79
C ASP A 66 18.00 4.47 7.54
N SER A 67 18.39 3.24 7.21
CA SER A 67 17.85 2.54 6.04
C SER A 67 16.34 2.30 6.12
N GLY A 68 15.75 2.31 7.32
CA GLY A 68 14.31 2.18 7.53
C GLY A 68 13.51 3.45 7.23
N ASP A 69 14.17 4.61 7.16
CA ASP A 69 13.51 5.90 6.91
C ASP A 69 13.42 6.23 5.42
N LEU A 70 14.02 5.40 4.56
CA LEU A 70 14.01 5.57 3.11
C LEU A 70 12.75 4.95 2.52
N TRP A 71 12.03 5.73 1.71
CA TRP A 71 10.82 5.26 1.06
C TRP A 71 11.21 4.73 -0.31
N MET A 72 10.91 3.46 -0.59
CA MET A 72 11.12 2.89 -1.91
C MET A 72 10.05 3.41 -2.85
N PHE A 73 10.46 3.97 -3.98
CA PHE A 73 9.56 4.23 -5.09
C PHE A 73 9.24 2.89 -5.76
N LEU A 74 7.98 2.50 -5.76
CA LEU A 74 7.52 1.26 -6.37
C LEU A 74 6.97 1.60 -7.76
N ASP A 75 7.45 0.90 -8.79
CA ASP A 75 6.82 0.97 -10.10
C ASP A 75 5.49 0.19 -10.08
N ASN A 76 4.65 0.46 -11.07
CA ASN A 76 3.43 -0.27 -11.36
C ASN A 76 3.66 -1.78 -11.49
N ASN A 77 4.87 -2.21 -11.90
CA ASN A 77 5.23 -3.62 -12.01
C ASN A 77 5.64 -4.26 -10.67
N ASP A 78 6.02 -3.47 -9.68
CA ASP A 78 6.46 -3.95 -8.36
C ASP A 78 5.29 -4.17 -7.39
N THR A 79 4.11 -3.66 -7.73
CA THR A 79 2.91 -3.78 -6.89
C THR A 79 1.97 -4.85 -7.42
N VAL A 80 1.41 -5.67 -6.52
CA VAL A 80 0.36 -6.63 -6.91
C VAL A 80 -0.84 -5.83 -7.42
N ASN A 81 -1.26 -6.13 -8.65
CA ASN A 81 -2.40 -5.48 -9.28
C ASN A 81 -3.58 -5.40 -8.28
N PRO A 82 -4.11 -4.20 -7.98
CA PRO A 82 -5.21 -4.02 -7.03
C PRO A 82 -6.42 -4.92 -7.33
N CYS A 83 -6.70 -5.19 -8.60
CA CYS A 83 -7.79 -6.06 -9.01
C CYS A 83 -7.54 -7.54 -8.64
N ALA A 84 -6.27 -7.98 -8.64
CA ALA A 84 -5.90 -9.31 -8.13
C ALA A 84 -6.11 -9.41 -6.62
N ILE A 85 -5.76 -8.34 -5.87
CA ILE A 85 -6.01 -8.25 -4.42
C ILE A 85 -7.51 -8.32 -4.13
N VAL A 86 -8.33 -7.51 -4.81
CA VAL A 86 -9.79 -7.50 -4.65
C VAL A 86 -10.38 -8.89 -4.90
N ARG A 87 -9.97 -9.54 -6.00
CA ARG A 87 -10.45 -10.88 -6.36
C ARG A 87 -10.14 -11.92 -5.28
N GLU A 88 -8.90 -11.97 -4.80
CA GLU A 88 -8.51 -12.94 -3.78
C GLU A 88 -9.16 -12.63 -2.42
N ASN A 89 -9.27 -11.36 -2.05
CA ASN A 89 -9.96 -10.94 -0.83
C ASN A 89 -11.45 -11.33 -0.87
N GLN A 90 -12.11 -11.10 -1.99
CA GLN A 90 -13.50 -11.51 -2.19
C GLN A 90 -13.66 -13.03 -2.06
N ARG A 91 -12.75 -13.81 -2.67
CA ARG A 91 -12.74 -15.27 -2.54
C ARG A 91 -12.59 -15.72 -1.08
N ARG A 92 -11.67 -15.11 -0.33
CA ARG A 92 -11.45 -15.39 1.09
C ARG A 92 -12.67 -15.02 1.94
N LEU A 93 -13.32 -13.90 1.63
CA LEU A 93 -14.53 -13.45 2.33
C LEU A 93 -15.65 -14.47 2.19
N PHE A 94 -15.91 -14.98 0.98
CA PHE A 94 -16.94 -16.00 0.78
C PHE A 94 -16.66 -17.28 1.56
N VAL A 95 -15.42 -17.78 1.51
CA VAL A 95 -15.01 -18.97 2.28
C VAL A 95 -15.13 -18.74 3.79
N TYR A 96 -14.84 -17.54 4.26
CA TYR A 96 -15.01 -17.19 5.68
C TYR A 96 -16.49 -17.25 6.08
N ILE A 97 -17.37 -16.64 5.28
CA ILE A 97 -18.82 -16.63 5.54
C ILE A 97 -19.38 -18.05 5.60
N GLU A 98 -18.98 -18.92 4.67
CA GLU A 98 -19.42 -20.33 4.66
C GLU A 98 -18.97 -21.12 5.89
N LYS A 99 -17.86 -20.72 6.51
CA LYS A 99 -17.30 -21.37 7.70
C LYS A 99 -17.78 -20.77 9.01
N LEU A 100 -18.57 -19.71 8.98
CA LEU A 100 -19.11 -19.12 10.20
C LEU A 100 -20.06 -20.11 10.88
N PRO A 101 -19.92 -20.35 12.20
CA PRO A 101 -20.88 -21.16 12.92
C PRO A 101 -22.26 -20.50 12.84
N LEU A 102 -23.30 -21.31 12.70
CA LEU A 102 -24.67 -20.83 12.79
C LEU A 102 -24.90 -20.23 14.17
N VAL A 103 -24.99 -18.90 14.23
CA VAL A 103 -25.43 -18.20 15.44
C VAL A 103 -26.94 -18.38 15.53
N VAL A 104 -27.36 -19.46 16.19
CA VAL A 104 -28.76 -19.64 16.57
C VAL A 104 -28.97 -18.79 17.82
N PRO A 105 -29.87 -17.79 17.81
CA PRO A 105 -30.24 -17.08 19.03
C PRO A 105 -30.75 -18.12 20.03
N ASP A 106 -30.23 -18.08 21.26
CA ASP A 106 -30.62 -19.01 22.30
C ASP A 106 -32.15 -18.99 22.43
N GLN A 107 -32.78 -20.16 22.23
CA GLN A 107 -34.24 -20.31 22.34
C GLN A 107 -34.73 -19.94 23.76
N ALA A 108 -33.83 -19.92 24.76
CA ALA A 108 -34.11 -19.42 26.09
C ALA A 108 -34.39 -17.90 26.14
N LEU A 109 -33.82 -17.10 25.22
CA LEU A 109 -34.08 -15.65 25.14
C LEU A 109 -35.36 -15.33 24.36
N VAL A 110 -35.73 -16.16 23.39
CA VAL A 110 -36.97 -15.99 22.60
C VAL A 110 -38.21 -16.49 23.37
N SER A 111 -38.03 -17.45 24.29
CA SER A 111 -39.11 -17.99 25.12
C SER A 111 -39.23 -17.30 26.49
N SER A 112 -38.34 -16.35 26.81
CA SER A 112 -38.42 -15.59 28.05
C SER A 112 -39.56 -14.56 27.97
N PRO A 113 -40.57 -14.62 28.86
CA PRO A 113 -41.70 -13.68 28.87
C PRO A 113 -41.29 -12.22 29.11
N TYR A 114 -40.04 -11.97 29.50
CA TYR A 114 -39.55 -10.65 29.90
C TYR A 114 -39.06 -9.79 28.73
N TYR A 115 -38.90 -10.33 27.52
CA TYR A 115 -38.36 -9.57 26.39
C TYR A 115 -39.40 -8.70 25.64
N TYR A 116 -40.69 -8.80 25.98
CA TYR A 116 -41.76 -7.99 25.36
C TYR A 116 -41.98 -6.63 26.05
N HIS A 117 -41.24 -6.31 27.11
CA HIS A 117 -41.53 -5.16 27.96
C HIS A 117 -40.48 -4.03 27.93
N VAL A 118 -39.53 -4.05 27.00
CA VAL A 118 -38.62 -2.92 26.80
C VAL A 118 -38.82 -2.35 25.40
N ARG A 119 -39.76 -1.41 25.30
CA ARG A 119 -39.96 -0.52 24.16
C ARG A 119 -39.72 0.90 24.62
#